data_AF-A0A950RJS2-F1
#
_entry.id   AF-A0A950RJS2-F1
#
_cell.length_a   1.000
_cell.length_b   1.000
_cell.length_c   1.000
_cell.angle_alpha   90.00
_cell.angle_beta   90.00
_cell.angle_gamma   90.00
#
_symmetry.space_group_name_H-M   'P 1'
#
loop_
_entity.id
_entity.type
_entity.pdbx_description
1 polymer ?
#
loop_
_entity_poly.entity_id
_entity_poly.type
_entity_poly.pdbx_seq_one_letter_code
_entity_poly.pdbx_strand_id
1 'polypeptide(L)'
;MPVALAVTAGIVIDRHAGLPIGFSLIGALVGLIAWAVSLGSRQGGLPLVFLAGTLAALGAAFHHHSLEVSPTDIGRLATSDPRTVRVRGEIWEEPAIAWRPARDPLQSIPRPDSTLAVLCVTQVKQPDEWQPVTGRARLVIAGQVLGIHVGDQVEVVGWLLAPPGPANPGEFDEAAFLRDQRIHAQIVVQKTPEGIT
;
A
#
# COMPACT_ATOMS: atom_id res chain seq x y z
N MET A 1 0.66 27.71 7.98
CA MET A 1 0.21 26.31 8.13
C MET A 1 -1.27 26.02 7.78
N PRO A 2 -2.11 26.92 7.21
CA PRO A 2 -3.51 26.54 6.92
C PRO A 2 -3.67 25.64 5.70
N VAL A 3 -2.80 25.77 4.69
CA VAL A 3 -2.84 24.97 3.45
C VAL A 3 -2.61 23.48 3.75
N ALA A 4 -1.57 23.15 4.51
CA ALA A 4 -1.26 21.76 4.87
C ALA A 4 -2.41 21.11 5.66
N LEU A 5 -3.05 21.85 6.58
CA LEU A 5 -4.20 21.37 7.34
C LEU A 5 -5.41 21.09 6.43
N ALA A 6 -5.70 21.97 5.48
CA ALA A 6 -6.80 21.78 4.53
C ALA A 6 -6.60 20.53 3.66
N VAL A 7 -5.40 20.36 3.09
CA VAL A 7 -5.07 19.16 2.30
C VAL A 7 -5.15 17.90 3.17
N THR A 8 -4.59 17.92 4.38
CA THR A 8 -4.64 16.78 5.31
C THR A 8 -6.06 16.42 5.70
N ALA A 9 -6.93 17.42 5.95
CA ALA A 9 -8.33 17.18 6.23
C ALA A 9 -9.03 16.49 5.06
N GLY A 10 -8.72 16.88 3.82
CA GLY A 10 -9.16 16.21 2.61
C GLY A 10 -8.78 14.73 2.55
N ILE A 11 -7.52 14.42 2.83
CA ILE A 11 -6.98 13.05 2.87
C ILE A 11 -7.72 12.21 3.92
N VAL A 12 -7.90 12.76 5.13
CA VAL A 12 -8.60 12.08 6.24
C VAL A 12 -10.06 11.82 5.89
N ILE A 13 -10.76 12.79 5.27
CA ILE A 13 -12.13 12.62 4.82
C ILE A 13 -12.23 11.52 3.77
N ASP A 14 -11.35 11.51 2.76
CA ASP A 14 -11.35 10.49 1.72
C ASP A 14 -11.11 9.08 2.29
N ARG A 15 -10.18 8.95 3.25
CA ARG A 15 -9.89 7.70 3.93
C ARG A 15 -11.12 7.08 4.62
N HIS A 16 -11.98 7.90 5.23
CA HIS A 16 -13.13 7.41 5.99
C HIS A 16 -14.42 7.30 5.16
N ALA A 17 -14.61 8.19 4.17
CA ALA A 17 -15.83 8.24 3.37
C ALA A 17 -15.70 7.49 2.03
N GLY A 18 -14.48 7.19 1.56
CA GLY A 18 -14.25 6.52 0.28
C GLY A 18 -14.86 7.30 -0.89
N LEU A 19 -14.64 8.62 -0.93
CA LEU A 19 -15.30 9.48 -1.89
C LEU A 19 -14.86 9.11 -3.32
N PRO A 20 -15.79 8.87 -4.26
CA PRO A 20 -15.40 8.70 -5.65
C PRO A 20 -14.68 9.95 -6.15
N ILE A 21 -13.59 9.78 -6.90
CA ILE A 21 -12.75 10.89 -7.39
C ILE A 21 -13.56 12.00 -8.07
N GLY A 22 -14.63 11.66 -8.79
CA GLY A 22 -15.53 12.61 -9.43
C GLY A 22 -16.18 13.60 -8.46
N PHE A 23 -16.62 13.15 -7.28
CA PHE A 23 -17.19 14.03 -6.26
C PHE A 23 -16.14 15.00 -5.71
N SER A 24 -14.92 14.52 -5.48
CA SER A 24 -13.80 15.34 -5.02
C SER A 24 -13.43 16.41 -6.07
N LEU A 25 -13.40 16.06 -7.35
CA LEU A 25 -13.13 17.01 -8.44
C LEU A 25 -14.24 18.05 -8.62
N ILE A 26 -15.52 17.63 -8.55
CA ILE A 26 -16.66 18.55 -8.59
C ILE A 26 -16.60 19.51 -7.39
N GLY A 27 -16.33 19.00 -6.18
CA GLY A 27 -16.18 19.81 -4.98
C GLY A 27 -15.05 20.84 -5.10
N ALA A 28 -13.90 20.44 -5.66
CA ALA A 28 -12.79 21.34 -5.93
C ALA A 28 -13.17 22.46 -6.91
N LEU A 29 -13.86 22.11 -8.01
CA LEU A 29 -14.34 23.06 -9.01
C LEU A 29 -15.36 24.05 -8.42
N VAL A 30 -16.37 23.55 -7.70
CA VAL A 30 -17.39 24.38 -7.06
C VAL A 30 -16.75 25.32 -6.04
N GLY A 31 -15.83 24.81 -5.22
CA GLY A 31 -15.08 25.64 -4.26
C GLY A 31 -14.26 26.73 -4.95
N LEU A 32 -13.63 26.41 -6.09
CA LEU A 32 -12.83 27.39 -6.85
C LEU A 32 -13.70 28.49 -7.46
N ILE A 33 -14.87 28.13 -8.00
CA ILE A 33 -15.85 29.09 -8.51
C ILE A 33 -16.36 29.98 -7.38
N ALA A 34 -16.73 29.40 -6.23
CA ALA A 34 -17.20 30.15 -5.06
C ALA A 34 -16.12 31.09 -4.52
N TRP A 35 -14.86 30.64 -4.49
CA TRP A 35 -13.71 31.48 -4.17
C TRP A 35 -13.62 32.68 -5.12
N ALA A 36 -13.62 32.45 -6.44
CA ALA A 36 -13.51 33.51 -7.44
C ALA A 36 -14.63 34.55 -7.34
N VAL A 37 -15.88 34.11 -7.13
CA VAL A 37 -17.04 35.00 -6.93
C VAL A 37 -16.90 35.79 -5.63
N SER A 38 -16.40 35.16 -4.56
CA SER A 38 -16.24 35.81 -3.26
C SER A 38 -15.15 36.90 -3.22
N LEU A 39 -14.21 36.92 -4.18
CA LEU A 39 -13.20 37.97 -4.31
C LEU A 39 -13.81 39.35 -4.57
N GLY A 40 -14.99 39.43 -5.18
CA GLY A 40 -15.74 40.67 -5.38
C GLY A 40 -16.58 41.10 -4.18
N SER A 41 -16.64 40.30 -3.12
CA SER A 41 -17.48 40.54 -1.94
C SER A 41 -16.73 41.33 -0.86
N ARG A 42 -17.45 42.09 -0.03
CA ARG A 42 -16.87 42.82 1.13
C ARG A 42 -16.60 41.92 2.34
N GLN A 43 -16.85 40.61 2.24
CA GLN A 43 -16.71 39.67 3.35
C GLN A 43 -15.32 39.02 3.32
N GLY A 44 -14.39 39.55 4.12
CA GLY A 44 -12.98 39.16 4.05
C GLY A 44 -12.63 37.70 4.41
N GLY A 45 -13.55 36.95 5.03
CA GLY A 45 -13.29 35.57 5.47
C GLY A 45 -13.73 34.47 4.51
N LEU A 46 -14.76 34.71 3.68
CA LEU A 46 -15.33 33.69 2.78
C LEU A 46 -14.36 33.16 1.73
N PRO A 47 -13.52 33.99 1.06
CA PRO A 47 -12.57 33.48 0.10
C PRO A 47 -11.61 32.45 0.72
N LEU A 48 -11.16 32.68 1.95
CA LEU A 48 -10.25 31.75 2.63
C LEU A 48 -10.92 30.40 2.92
N VAL A 49 -12.20 30.40 3.29
CA VAL A 49 -12.98 29.17 3.54
C VAL A 49 -13.18 28.39 2.24
N PHE A 50 -13.57 29.04 1.15
CA PHE A 50 -13.74 28.38 -0.13
C PHE A 50 -12.43 27.82 -0.67
N LEU A 51 -11.35 28.58 -0.55
CA LEU A 51 -10.01 28.11 -0.92
C LEU A 51 -9.58 26.90 -0.09
N ALA A 52 -9.82 26.92 1.23
CA ALA A 52 -9.54 25.77 2.09
C ALA A 52 -10.37 24.53 1.70
N GLY A 53 -11.66 24.72 1.38
CA GLY A 53 -12.52 23.66 0.86
C GLY A 53 -12.02 23.06 -0.46
N THR A 54 -11.58 23.90 -1.40
CA THR A 54 -10.96 23.45 -2.65
C THR A 54 -9.69 22.64 -2.39
N LEU A 55 -8.81 23.11 -1.50
CA LEU A 55 -7.59 22.39 -1.14
C LEU A 55 -7.87 21.05 -0.48
N ALA A 56 -8.89 20.96 0.37
CA ALA A 56 -9.35 19.70 0.95
C ALA A 56 -9.89 18.74 -0.12
N ALA A 57 -10.72 19.22 -1.05
CA ALA A 57 -11.26 18.41 -2.13
C ALA A 57 -10.13 17.90 -3.08
N LEU A 58 -9.12 18.73 -3.35
CA LEU A 58 -7.93 18.32 -4.09
C LEU A 58 -7.08 17.30 -3.32
N GLY A 59 -6.92 17.46 -2.01
CA GLY A 59 -6.26 16.48 -1.14
C GLY A 59 -6.94 15.12 -1.16
N ALA A 60 -8.28 15.11 -1.11
CA ALA A 60 -9.09 13.91 -1.25
C ALA A 60 -8.90 13.24 -2.63
N ALA A 61 -9.00 14.01 -3.72
CA ALA A 61 -8.80 13.49 -5.07
C ALA A 61 -7.38 12.92 -5.27
N PHE A 62 -6.37 13.61 -4.73
CA PHE A 62 -4.98 13.15 -4.75
C PHE A 62 -4.81 11.83 -4.00
N HIS A 63 -5.36 11.72 -2.79
CA HIS A 63 -5.30 10.49 -2.01
C HIS A 63 -5.99 9.33 -2.74
N HIS A 64 -7.20 9.54 -3.25
CA HIS A 64 -7.93 8.53 -4.02
C HIS A 64 -7.14 8.02 -5.22
N HIS A 65 -6.62 8.96 -6.04
CA HIS A 65 -5.81 8.61 -7.20
C HIS A 65 -4.50 7.91 -6.81
N SER A 66 -3.88 8.29 -5.69
CA SER A 66 -2.64 7.68 -5.21
C SER A 66 -2.78 6.22 -4.77
N LEU A 67 -4.03 5.78 -4.52
CA LEU A 67 -4.41 4.42 -4.16
C LEU A 67 -4.91 3.61 -5.37
N GLU A 68 -5.02 4.20 -6.56
CA GLU A 68 -5.43 3.48 -7.76
C GLU A 68 -4.38 2.43 -8.14
N VAL A 69 -4.86 1.21 -8.34
CA VAL A 69 -4.03 0.04 -8.65
C VAL A 69 -3.93 -0.14 -10.16
N SER A 70 -2.70 -0.23 -10.67
CA SER A 70 -2.42 -0.48 -12.09
C SER A 70 -3.15 -1.75 -12.59
N PRO A 71 -3.63 -1.77 -13.84
CA PRO A 71 -4.17 -2.99 -14.45
C PRO A 71 -3.19 -4.18 -14.47
N THR A 72 -1.89 -3.89 -14.46
CA THR A 72 -0.80 -4.88 -14.46
C THR A 72 -0.18 -5.07 -13.08
N ASP A 73 -0.80 -4.56 -12.01
CA ASP A 73 -0.30 -4.68 -10.65
C ASP A 73 -0.37 -6.13 -10.13
N ILE A 74 0.70 -6.59 -9.48
CA ILE A 74 0.80 -7.92 -8.86
C ILE A 74 -0.30 -8.17 -7.81
N GLY A 75 -0.80 -7.13 -7.14
CA GLY A 75 -1.92 -7.18 -6.22
C GLY A 75 -3.22 -7.66 -6.86
N ARG A 76 -3.40 -7.52 -8.18
CA ARG A 76 -4.55 -8.11 -8.89
C ARG A 76 -4.47 -9.63 -8.99
N LEU A 77 -3.26 -10.19 -8.86
CA LEU A 77 -3.02 -11.63 -8.74
C LEU A 77 -3.00 -12.08 -7.27
N ALA A 78 -3.23 -11.19 -6.29
CA ALA A 78 -3.29 -11.56 -4.89
C ALA A 78 -4.74 -11.84 -4.48
N THR A 79 -5.00 -13.03 -3.95
CA THR A 79 -6.32 -13.45 -3.44
C THR A 79 -6.23 -13.90 -1.98
N SER A 80 -7.35 -14.02 -1.29
CA SER A 80 -7.38 -14.58 0.06
C SER A 80 -6.96 -16.05 0.10
N ASP A 81 -7.22 -16.80 -0.97
CA ASP A 81 -6.70 -18.15 -1.17
C ASP A 81 -5.26 -18.08 -1.71
N PRO A 82 -4.26 -18.64 -0.99
CA PRO A 82 -2.87 -18.58 -1.42
C PRO A 82 -2.60 -19.33 -2.72
N ARG A 83 -1.80 -18.73 -3.61
CA ARG A 83 -1.43 -19.31 -4.90
C ARG A 83 0.08 -19.40 -5.04
N THR A 84 0.61 -20.55 -5.44
CA THR A 84 2.04 -20.68 -5.72
C THR A 84 2.40 -19.83 -6.94
N VAL A 85 3.38 -18.94 -6.79
CA VAL A 85 3.92 -18.11 -7.85
C VAL A 85 5.44 -18.20 -7.88
N ARG A 86 6.00 -17.93 -9.05
CA ARG A 86 7.41 -17.65 -9.25
C ARG A 86 7.52 -16.27 -9.85
N VAL A 87 8.21 -15.36 -9.19
CA VAL A 87 8.31 -13.95 -9.58
C VAL A 87 9.76 -13.50 -9.68
N ARG A 88 9.99 -12.45 -10.47
CA ARG A 88 11.24 -11.70 -10.49
C ARG A 88 10.99 -10.27 -10.09
N GLY A 89 11.96 -9.70 -9.39
CA GLY A 89 11.88 -8.32 -8.96
C GLY A 89 13.14 -7.84 -8.29
N GLU A 90 13.08 -6.58 -7.88
CA GLU A 90 14.15 -5.90 -7.16
C GLU A 90 13.77 -5.73 -5.70
N ILE A 91 14.69 -5.99 -4.79
CA ILE A 91 14.50 -5.68 -3.38
C ILE A 91 14.45 -4.17 -3.20
N TRP A 92 13.29 -3.69 -2.78
CA TRP A 92 12.96 -2.27 -2.68
C TRP A 92 13.33 -1.67 -1.31
N GLU A 93 13.28 -2.49 -0.26
CA GLU A 93 13.62 -2.10 1.11
C GLU A 93 14.59 -3.11 1.72
N GLU A 94 15.49 -2.62 2.57
CA GLU A 94 16.49 -3.44 3.23
C GLU A 94 15.82 -4.56 4.05
N PRO A 95 16.20 -5.83 3.84
CA PRO A 95 15.59 -6.94 4.56
C PRO A 95 15.77 -6.79 6.08
N ALA A 96 14.65 -6.69 6.80
CA ALA A 96 14.62 -6.57 8.24
C ALA A 96 14.28 -7.93 8.88
N ILE A 97 15.04 -8.32 9.90
CA ILE A 97 14.73 -9.51 10.70
C ILE A 97 13.63 -9.16 11.70
N ALA A 98 12.46 -9.77 11.53
CA ALA A 98 11.40 -9.73 12.52
C ALA A 98 11.66 -10.79 13.58
N TRP A 99 12.40 -10.38 14.61
CA TRP A 99 12.70 -11.19 15.79
C TRP A 99 11.43 -11.54 16.55
N ARG A 100 11.23 -12.82 16.85
CA ARG A 100 10.15 -13.25 17.74
C ARG A 100 10.67 -13.49 19.15
N PRO A 101 9.89 -13.17 20.20
CA PRO A 101 10.27 -13.51 21.57
C PRO A 101 10.47 -15.03 21.68
N ALA A 102 11.62 -15.45 22.21
CA ALA A 102 12.01 -16.86 22.28
C ALA A 102 11.06 -17.74 23.13
N ARG A 103 10.23 -17.12 23.99
CA ARG A 103 9.22 -17.79 24.82
C ARG A 103 8.01 -16.90 24.98
N ASP A 104 6.94 -17.24 24.26
CA ASP A 104 5.60 -16.77 24.56
C ASP A 104 4.88 -17.90 25.32
N PRO A 105 4.54 -17.74 26.61
CA PRO A 105 3.86 -18.77 27.40
C PRO A 105 2.48 -19.14 26.84
N LEU A 106 1.93 -18.35 25.92
CA LEU A 106 0.69 -18.64 25.19
C LEU A 106 0.93 -19.35 23.85
N GLN A 107 2.18 -19.62 23.46
CA GLN A 107 2.53 -20.37 22.25
C GLN A 107 3.11 -21.74 22.59
N SER A 108 2.37 -22.80 22.25
CA SER A 108 2.82 -24.19 22.40
C SER A 108 3.85 -24.61 21.35
N ILE A 109 3.87 -23.94 20.19
CA ILE A 109 4.79 -24.22 19.09
C ILE A 109 5.60 -22.94 18.79
N PRO A 110 6.93 -22.96 18.96
CA PRO A 110 7.78 -21.84 18.61
C PRO A 110 7.65 -21.50 17.13
N ARG A 111 7.35 -20.23 16.81
CA ARG A 111 7.41 -19.73 15.44
C ARG A 111 8.84 -19.28 15.13
N PRO A 112 9.40 -19.68 13.97
CA PRO A 112 10.73 -19.22 13.58
C PRO A 112 10.73 -17.70 13.33
N ASP A 113 11.90 -17.09 13.47
CA ASP A 113 12.16 -15.73 12.98
C ASP A 113 11.81 -15.64 11.48
N SER A 114 11.47 -14.45 11.02
CA SER A 114 11.21 -14.20 9.61
C SER A 114 11.98 -12.98 9.11
N THR A 115 12.42 -13.05 7.86
CA THR A 115 12.97 -11.90 7.15
C THR A 115 11.84 -11.22 6.39
N LEU A 116 11.68 -9.91 6.60
CA LEU A 116 10.70 -9.07 5.93
C LEU A 116 11.41 -8.13 4.96
N ALA A 117 10.94 -8.05 3.73
CA ALA A 117 11.41 -7.08 2.75
C ALA A 117 10.23 -6.61 1.89
N VAL A 118 10.47 -5.58 1.09
CA VAL A 118 9.55 -5.19 0.02
C VAL A 118 10.20 -5.56 -1.31
N LEU A 119 9.47 -6.28 -2.15
CA LEU A 119 9.89 -6.66 -3.50
C LEU A 119 9.13 -5.82 -4.52
N CYS A 120 9.84 -5.08 -5.37
CA CYS A 120 9.29 -4.45 -6.56
C CYS A 120 9.20 -5.52 -7.66
N VAL A 121 8.00 -6.04 -7.90
CA VAL A 121 7.79 -7.17 -8.80
C VAL A 121 7.74 -6.68 -10.24
N THR A 122 8.59 -7.23 -11.10
CA THR A 122 8.69 -6.86 -12.51
C THR A 122 8.15 -7.93 -13.43
N GLN A 123 8.22 -9.21 -13.03
CA GLN A 123 7.73 -10.32 -13.83
C GLN A 123 7.13 -11.42 -12.95
N VAL A 124 6.10 -12.09 -13.49
CA VAL A 124 5.52 -13.32 -12.92
C VAL A 124 5.62 -14.44 -13.94
N LYS A 125 5.99 -15.64 -13.50
CA LYS A 125 6.08 -16.81 -14.36
C LYS A 125 4.68 -17.39 -14.53
N GLN A 126 4.18 -17.32 -15.76
CA GLN A 126 3.07 -18.13 -16.26
C GLN A 126 3.61 -19.49 -16.74
N PRO A 127 2.75 -20.51 -16.98
CA PRO A 127 3.18 -21.86 -17.34
C PRO A 127 4.29 -21.90 -18.40
N ASP A 128 4.16 -21.09 -19.46
CA ASP A 128 5.08 -21.12 -20.59
C ASP A 128 5.99 -19.89 -20.67
N GLU A 129 5.62 -18.74 -20.09
CA GLU A 129 6.30 -17.46 -20.32
C GLU A 129 6.41 -16.59 -19.06
N TRP A 130 7.40 -15.69 -19.03
CA TRP A 130 7.47 -14.60 -18.06
C TRP A 130 6.59 -13.44 -18.52
N GLN A 131 5.55 -13.13 -17.75
CA GLN A 131 4.68 -11.99 -18.04
C GLN A 131 5.15 -10.77 -17.25
N PRO A 132 5.28 -9.59 -17.88
CA PRO A 132 5.60 -8.36 -17.16
C PRO A 132 4.44 -7.93 -16.25
N VAL A 133 4.77 -7.56 -15.03
CA VAL A 133 3.84 -7.01 -14.04
C VAL A 133 4.48 -5.80 -13.36
N THR A 134 3.66 -5.06 -12.62
CA THR A 134 4.11 -3.91 -11.83
C THR A 134 3.68 -4.10 -10.39
N GLY A 135 4.14 -3.22 -9.50
CA GLY A 135 3.65 -3.15 -8.13
C GLY A 135 4.61 -3.76 -7.11
N ARG A 136 4.28 -3.55 -5.84
CA ARG A 136 5.10 -3.97 -4.72
C ARG A 136 4.40 -5.08 -3.95
N ALA A 137 5.19 -6.08 -3.58
CA ALA A 137 4.76 -7.17 -2.71
C ALA A 137 5.60 -7.17 -1.44
N ARG A 138 4.95 -7.37 -0.30
CA ARG A 138 5.66 -7.67 0.94
C ARG A 138 6.20 -9.09 0.86
N LEU A 139 7.51 -9.24 0.96
CA LEU A 139 8.19 -10.52 0.98
C LEU A 139 8.37 -10.97 2.43
N VAL A 140 7.86 -12.14 2.76
CA VAL A 140 7.97 -12.76 4.08
C VAL A 140 8.67 -14.09 3.93
N ILE A 141 9.90 -14.17 4.40
CA ILE A 141 10.74 -15.37 4.27
C ILE A 141 10.85 -16.04 5.63
N ALA A 142 10.55 -17.33 5.68
CA ALA A 142 10.72 -18.13 6.89
C ALA A 142 12.22 -18.30 7.20
N GLY A 143 12.66 -17.77 8.34
CA GLY A 143 14.05 -17.78 8.76
C GLY A 143 14.80 -16.48 8.46
N GLN A 144 16.08 -16.49 8.79
CA GLN A 144 17.01 -15.41 8.53
C GLN A 144 17.66 -15.63 7.16
N VAL A 145 17.58 -14.62 6.29
CA VAL A 145 18.30 -14.59 5.03
C VAL A 145 19.35 -13.49 5.11
N LEU A 146 20.59 -13.85 4.80
CA LEU A 146 21.74 -12.95 4.78
C LEU A 146 22.26 -12.83 3.35
N GLY A 147 22.81 -11.66 3.02
CA GLY A 147 23.44 -11.43 1.72
C GLY A 147 22.50 -10.96 0.61
N ILE A 148 21.25 -10.64 0.95
CA ILE A 148 20.32 -9.92 0.07
C ILE A 148 20.18 -8.50 0.62
N HIS A 149 20.30 -7.50 -0.23
CA HIS A 149 20.22 -6.09 0.12
C HIS A 149 19.27 -5.35 -0.82
N VAL A 150 18.93 -4.12 -0.44
CA VAL A 150 18.21 -3.21 -1.34
C VAL A 150 18.94 -3.03 -2.68
N GLY A 151 18.19 -3.11 -3.79
CA GLY A 151 18.70 -3.05 -5.16
C GLY A 151 19.01 -4.40 -5.80
N ASP A 152 19.06 -5.49 -5.02
CA ASP A 152 19.34 -6.82 -5.57
C ASP A 152 18.15 -7.32 -6.42
N GLN A 153 18.47 -7.87 -7.59
CA GLN A 153 17.51 -8.59 -8.42
C GLN A 153 17.41 -10.02 -7.92
N VAL A 154 16.20 -10.45 -7.57
CA VAL A 154 15.94 -11.78 -7.03
C VAL A 154 14.82 -12.46 -7.80
N GLU A 155 14.94 -13.78 -7.88
CA GLU A 155 13.86 -14.65 -8.29
C GLU A 155 13.30 -15.39 -7.07
N VAL A 156 11.99 -15.29 -6.86
CA VAL A 156 11.32 -15.79 -5.65
C VAL A 156 10.26 -16.81 -6.02
N VAL A 157 10.29 -17.97 -5.37
CA VAL A 157 9.22 -18.97 -5.43
C VAL A 157 8.51 -19.00 -4.08
N GLY A 158 7.21 -18.71 -4.09
CA GLY A 158 6.45 -18.60 -2.84
C GLY A 158 4.95 -18.56 -3.06
N TRP A 159 4.23 -18.31 -1.97
CA TRP A 159 2.77 -18.22 -1.96
C TRP A 159 2.37 -16.76 -2.05
N LEU A 160 1.68 -16.39 -3.11
CA LEU A 160 1.07 -15.08 -3.31
C LEU A 160 -0.32 -15.07 -2.68
N LEU A 161 -0.56 -14.09 -1.82
CA LEU A 161 -1.85 -13.84 -1.21
C LEU A 161 -2.09 -12.35 -0.99
N ALA A 162 -3.36 -11.97 -0.87
CA ALA A 162 -3.74 -10.64 -0.46
C ALA A 162 -3.31 -10.41 1.00
N PRO A 163 -2.80 -9.22 1.36
CA PRO A 163 -2.54 -8.87 2.75
C PRO A 163 -3.81 -9.10 3.60
N PRO A 164 -3.69 -9.77 4.76
CA PRO A 164 -4.85 -10.07 5.59
C PRO A 164 -5.44 -8.79 6.18
N GLY A 165 -6.78 -8.69 6.14
CA GLY A 165 -7.52 -7.68 6.90
C GLY A 165 -7.59 -8.03 8.39
N PRO A 166 -8.12 -7.12 9.22
CA PRO A 166 -8.28 -7.35 10.65
C PRO A 166 -9.21 -8.55 10.91
N ALA A 167 -8.78 -9.49 11.75
CA ALA A 167 -9.57 -10.65 12.13
C ALA A 167 -10.40 -10.39 13.41
N ASN A 168 -10.02 -9.38 14.19
CA ASN A 168 -10.69 -9.01 15.43
C ASN A 168 -11.09 -7.52 15.45
N PRO A 169 -12.18 -7.15 16.14
CA PRO A 169 -12.52 -5.75 16.37
C PRO A 169 -11.40 -4.99 17.09
N GLY A 170 -11.00 -3.84 16.55
CA GLY A 170 -9.92 -3.02 17.11
C GLY A 170 -8.50 -3.51 16.80
N GLU A 171 -8.37 -4.61 16.06
CA GLU A 171 -7.08 -5.07 15.55
C GLU A 171 -6.53 -4.07 14.51
N PHE A 172 -5.20 -4.02 14.43
CA PHE A 172 -4.53 -3.24 13.41
C PHE A 172 -4.85 -3.77 12.01
N ASP A 173 -5.34 -2.88 11.13
CA ASP A 173 -5.62 -3.23 9.74
C ASP A 173 -4.33 -3.19 8.90
N GLU A 174 -3.63 -4.32 8.88
CA GLU A 174 -2.39 -4.48 8.12
C GLU A 174 -2.61 -4.29 6.61
N ALA A 175 -3.74 -4.75 6.07
CA ALA A 175 -4.08 -4.56 4.67
C ALA A 175 -4.28 -3.07 4.30
N ALA A 176 -4.89 -2.26 5.18
CA ALA A 176 -4.97 -0.81 4.98
C ALA A 176 -3.59 -0.15 5.07
N PHE A 177 -2.78 -0.51 6.07
CA PHE A 177 -1.43 0.03 6.25
C PHE A 177 -0.50 -0.26 5.06
N LEU A 178 -0.57 -1.46 4.49
CA LEU A 178 0.22 -1.82 3.30
C LEU A 178 -0.29 -1.12 2.04
N ARG A 179 -1.61 -0.94 1.88
CA ARG A 179 -2.18 -0.16 0.78
C ARG A 179 -1.69 1.29 0.78
N ASP A 180 -1.61 1.92 1.95
CA ASP A 180 -1.08 3.28 2.09
C ASP A 180 0.39 3.39 1.62
N GLN A 181 1.13 2.28 1.65
CA GLN A 181 2.51 2.17 1.16
C GLN A 181 2.62 1.68 -0.29
N ARG A 182 1.47 1.55 -0.98
CA ARG A 182 1.35 0.97 -2.33
C ARG A 182 1.87 -0.47 -2.42
N ILE A 183 1.68 -1.24 -1.35
CA ILE A 183 1.95 -2.66 -1.28
C ILE A 183 0.61 -3.39 -1.32
N HIS A 184 0.35 -4.10 -2.43
CA HIS A 184 -0.96 -4.68 -2.72
C HIS A 184 -0.97 -6.22 -2.65
N ALA A 185 0.20 -6.81 -2.41
CA ALA A 185 0.40 -8.26 -2.39
C ALA A 185 1.34 -8.66 -1.24
N GLN A 186 1.23 -9.91 -0.82
CA GLN A 186 2.19 -10.56 0.05
C GLN A 186 2.69 -11.86 -0.59
N ILE A 187 3.99 -12.09 -0.53
CA ILE A 187 4.64 -13.32 -1.00
C ILE A 187 5.30 -13.98 0.21
N VAL A 188 4.84 -15.18 0.55
CA VAL A 188 5.39 -15.96 1.66
C VAL A 188 6.26 -17.08 1.11
N VAL A 189 7.53 -17.08 1.50
CA VAL A 189 8.52 -18.09 1.12
C VAL A 189 8.77 -18.98 2.33
N GLN A 190 8.42 -20.26 2.20
CA GLN A 190 8.83 -21.26 3.19
C GLN A 190 10.29 -21.67 2.94
N LYS A 191 10.94 -22.19 3.97
CA LYS A 191 12.35 -22.62 3.89
C LYS A 191 12.48 -23.84 2.97
N THR A 192 12.64 -23.60 1.67
CA THR A 192 12.99 -24.61 0.66
C THR A 192 14.30 -24.22 -0.02
N PRO A 193 15.13 -25.19 -0.46
CA PRO A 193 16.42 -24.92 -1.13
C PRO A 193 16.32 -24.07 -2.41
N GLU A 194 15.12 -23.97 -3.00
CA GLU A 194 14.84 -23.26 -4.26
C GLU A 194 14.11 -21.91 -4.05
N GLY A 195 13.94 -21.46 -2.80
CA GLY A 195 13.00 -20.38 -2.47
C GLY A 195 13.40 -19.00 -3.01
N ILE A 196 14.70 -18.72 -3.10
CA ILE A 196 15.26 -17.45 -3.58
C ILE A 196 16.58 -17.72 -4.30
N THR A 197 16.72 -17.24 -5.53
CA THR A 197 17.95 -17.32 -6.34
C THR A 197 18.29 -15.99 -6.99
#